data_AF-A0A7S2C3T7-F1
#
_entry.id   AF-A0A7S2C3T7-F1
#
_cell.length_a   1.000
_cell.length_b   1.000
_cell.length_c   1.000
_cell.angle_alpha   90.00
_cell.angle_beta   90.00
_cell.angle_gamma   90.00
#
_symmetry.space_group_name_H-M   'P 1'
#
loop_
_entity.id
_entity.type
_entity.pdbx_description
1 polymer ?
#
loop_
_entity_poly.entity_id
_entity_poly.type
_entity_poly.pdbx_seq_one_letter_code
_entity_poly.pdbx_strand_id
1 'polypeptide(L)'
;VLQGMAQAVGVYYNNSGGLSCFDYTQGVNPDSDADANFWGYQYCTEMVQPFSRGTDDMFFEQPWDQAASDASCVQQWGVHQRPMWATVNYGGRRIDHGGSN
;
A
#
# COMPACT_ATOMS: atom_id res chain seq x y z
N VAL A 1 8.45 -26.19 0.49
CA VAL A 1 8.04 -24.83 0.04
C VAL A 1 7.91 -23.87 1.22
N LEU A 2 7.01 -24.09 2.18
CA LEU A 2 6.80 -23.18 3.32
C LEU A 2 8.05 -22.91 4.18
N GLN A 3 8.89 -23.91 4.44
CA GLN A 3 10.16 -23.69 5.16
C GLN A 3 11.15 -22.81 4.39
N GLY A 4 11.21 -22.94 3.06
CA GLY A 4 12.08 -22.10 2.22
C GLY A 4 11.61 -20.65 2.20
N MET A 5 10.30 -20.43 2.10
CA MET A 5 9.71 -19.10 2.24
C MET A 5 9.93 -18.53 3.66
N ALA A 6 9.77 -19.40 4.67
CA ALA A 6 10.25 -19.28 6.05
C ALA A 6 11.60 -18.55 6.17
N GLN A 7 12.61 -19.19 5.61
CA GLN A 7 14.00 -18.76 5.64
C GLN A 7 14.22 -17.48 4.83
N ALA A 8 13.60 -17.36 3.66
CA ALA A 8 13.72 -16.16 2.82
C ALA A 8 13.16 -14.90 3.50
N VAL A 9 11.96 -15.00 4.08
CA VAL A 9 11.34 -13.90 4.86
C VAL A 9 12.18 -13.57 6.10
N GLY A 10 12.78 -14.59 6.72
CA GLY A 10 13.66 -14.43 7.88
C GLY A 10 14.89 -13.55 7.63
N VAL A 11 15.43 -13.52 6.41
CA VAL A 11 16.55 -12.61 6.06
C VAL A 11 16.15 -11.14 6.25
N TYR A 12 14.89 -10.79 5.97
CA TYR A 12 14.42 -9.41 6.11
C TYR A 12 13.88 -9.13 7.52
N TYR A 13 12.96 -9.96 8.01
CA TYR A 13 12.24 -9.70 9.26
C TYR A 13 12.96 -10.18 10.52
N ASN A 14 13.90 -11.13 10.42
CA ASN A 14 14.61 -11.70 11.57
C ASN A 14 16.11 -11.87 11.28
N ASN A 15 16.74 -10.87 10.66
CA ASN A 15 18.18 -10.92 10.37
C ASN A 15 19.04 -11.05 11.65
N SER A 16 18.55 -10.55 12.79
CA SER A 16 19.21 -10.69 14.09
C SER A 16 19.06 -12.06 14.72
N GLY A 17 18.13 -12.90 14.24
CA GLY A 17 17.80 -14.20 14.83
C GLY A 17 17.04 -14.11 16.17
N GLY A 18 16.62 -12.92 16.60
CA GLY A 18 15.97 -12.69 17.89
C GLY A 18 14.48 -13.00 17.95
N LEU A 19 13.81 -13.16 16.80
CA LEU A 19 12.37 -13.48 16.75
C LEU A 19 12.13 -14.98 16.76
N SER A 20 11.20 -15.42 17.63
CA SER A 20 10.71 -16.80 17.66
C SER A 20 9.56 -17.06 16.67
N CYS A 21 8.82 -16.01 16.31
CA CYS A 21 7.68 -16.02 15.37
C CYS A 21 7.63 -14.71 14.56
N PHE A 22 7.01 -14.75 13.38
CA PHE A 22 6.69 -13.56 12.59
C PHE A 22 5.26 -13.10 12.88
N ASP A 23 5.08 -11.88 13.37
CA ASP A 23 3.78 -11.21 13.43
C ASP A 23 3.58 -10.42 12.13
N TYR A 24 2.55 -10.77 11.36
CA TYR A 24 2.23 -10.11 10.08
C TYR A 24 1.22 -8.96 10.25
N THR A 25 0.74 -8.71 11.47
CA THR A 25 -0.27 -7.69 11.78
C THR A 25 0.32 -6.37 12.26
N GLN A 26 1.64 -6.34 12.50
CA GLN A 26 2.35 -5.17 13.03
C GLN A 26 3.60 -4.90 12.18
N GLY A 27 4.04 -3.65 12.17
CA GLY A 27 5.30 -3.27 11.56
C GLY A 27 6.50 -3.76 12.37
N VAL A 28 7.69 -3.51 11.82
CA VAL A 28 8.96 -3.97 12.43
C VAL A 28 9.35 -3.15 13.67
N ASN A 29 8.82 -1.93 13.80
CA ASN A 29 9.01 -1.03 14.93
C ASN A 29 7.93 0.09 14.92
N PRO A 30 7.78 0.84 16.03
CA PRO A 30 6.78 1.91 16.12
C PRO A 30 6.91 3.02 15.08
N ASP A 31 8.13 3.34 14.64
CA ASP A 31 8.36 4.38 13.63
C ASP A 31 7.80 3.95 12.26
N SER A 32 7.99 2.68 11.90
CA SER A 32 7.46 2.10 10.67
C SER A 32 5.93 2.06 10.67
N ASP A 33 5.32 1.82 11.84
CA ASP A 33 3.86 1.85 12.00
C ASP A 33 3.32 3.28 11.85
N ALA A 34 4.03 4.28 12.40
CA ALA A 34 3.66 5.68 12.25
C ALA A 34 3.75 6.15 10.79
N ASP A 35 4.82 5.77 10.08
CA ASP A 35 4.99 6.06 8.67
C ASP A 35 3.91 5.39 7.80
N ALA A 36 3.60 4.12 8.08
CA ALA A 36 2.54 3.39 7.38
C ALA A 36 1.16 4.04 7.61
N ASN A 37 0.89 4.52 8.82
CA ASN A 37 -0.34 5.22 9.17
C ASN A 37 -0.47 6.55 8.39
N PHE A 38 0.60 7.36 8.38
CA PHE A 38 0.64 8.62 7.63
C PHE A 38 0.46 8.39 6.12
N TRP A 39 1.12 7.38 5.56
CA TRP A 39 0.96 7.01 4.16
C TRP A 39 -0.46 6.49 3.87
N GLY A 40 -1.04 5.73 4.80
CA GLY A 40 -2.44 5.28 4.72
C GLY A 40 -3.42 6.44 4.59
N TYR A 41 -3.23 7.51 5.36
CA TYR A 41 -4.06 8.71 5.24
C TYR A 41 -3.89 9.41 3.87
N GLN A 42 -2.64 9.53 3.37
CA GLN A 42 -2.40 10.10 2.04
C GLN A 42 -3.06 9.28 0.93
N TYR A 43 -2.96 7.95 0.98
CA TYR A 43 -3.65 7.05 0.05
C TYR A 43 -5.18 7.20 0.12
N CYS A 44 -5.72 7.37 1.32
CA CYS A 44 -7.16 7.53 1.54
C CYS A 44 -7.72 8.90 1.13
N THR A 45 -6.86 9.85 0.77
CA THR A 45 -7.27 11.20 0.37
C THR A 45 -6.90 11.49 -1.08
N GLU A 46 -5.61 11.62 -1.37
CA GLU A 46 -5.11 12.22 -2.63
C GLU A 46 -4.23 11.27 -3.45
N MET A 47 -3.49 10.38 -2.79
CA MET A 47 -2.48 9.50 -3.39
C MET A 47 -3.05 8.11 -3.66
N VAL A 48 -4.18 8.04 -4.37
CA VAL A 48 -4.83 6.77 -4.71
C VAL A 48 -4.02 6.05 -5.79
N GLN A 49 -3.39 4.94 -5.41
CA GLN A 49 -2.56 4.12 -6.29
C GLN A 49 -3.11 2.69 -6.35
N PRO A 50 -3.83 2.31 -7.42
CA PRO A 50 -4.38 0.97 -7.56
C PRO A 50 -3.28 -0.10 -7.72
N PHE A 51 -3.31 -1.13 -6.86
CA PHE A 51 -2.47 -2.32 -6.98
C PHE A 51 -3.34 -3.57 -6.91
N SER A 52 -3.11 -4.50 -7.82
CA SER A 52 -3.79 -5.80 -7.87
C SER A 52 -2.77 -6.91 -8.07
N ARG A 53 -3.15 -8.13 -7.71
CA ARG A 53 -2.38 -9.36 -7.96
C ARG A 53 -3.22 -10.33 -8.78
N GLY A 54 -2.62 -11.05 -9.71
CA GLY A 54 -3.33 -11.89 -10.66
C GLY A 54 -2.44 -12.91 -11.38
N THR A 55 -2.79 -13.24 -12.62
CA THR A 55 -2.13 -14.30 -13.38
C THR A 55 -0.75 -13.93 -13.93
N ASP A 56 -0.43 -12.64 -13.98
CA ASP A 56 0.83 -12.11 -14.50
C ASP A 56 1.91 -11.95 -13.41
N ASP A 57 1.63 -12.41 -12.18
CA ASP A 57 2.56 -12.37 -11.05
C ASP A 57 2.56 -13.69 -10.25
N MET A 58 3.45 -13.79 -9.25
CA MET A 58 3.66 -15.02 -8.47
C MET A 58 2.78 -15.12 -7.21
N PHE A 59 1.87 -14.16 -6.99
CA PHE A 59 1.08 -14.09 -5.78
C PHE A 59 -0.33 -14.65 -5.99
N PHE A 60 -1.05 -14.85 -4.89
CA PHE A 60 -2.45 -15.22 -4.96
C PHE A 60 -3.29 -14.08 -5.53
N GLU A 61 -4.32 -14.44 -6.30
CA GLU A 61 -5.23 -13.50 -6.94
C GLU A 61 -5.89 -12.57 -5.92
N GLN A 62 -5.75 -11.26 -6.15
CA GLN A 62 -6.33 -10.21 -5.33
C GLN A 62 -6.63 -9.01 -6.24
N PRO A 63 -7.83 -8.96 -6.87
CA PRO A 63 -8.22 -7.82 -7.68
C PRO A 63 -8.41 -6.57 -6.82
N TRP A 64 -8.16 -5.40 -7.42
CA TRP A 64 -8.40 -4.12 -6.76
C TRP A 64 -9.83 -3.66 -6.99
N ASP A 65 -10.54 -3.35 -5.91
CA ASP A 65 -11.91 -2.84 -5.92
C ASP A 65 -11.92 -1.41 -5.34
N GLN A 66 -12.30 -0.45 -6.17
CA GLN A 66 -12.35 0.96 -5.79
C GLN A 66 -13.38 1.25 -4.70
N ALA A 67 -14.57 0.63 -4.75
CA ALA A 67 -15.62 0.86 -3.78
C ALA A 67 -15.26 0.27 -2.42
N ALA A 68 -14.65 -0.92 -2.41
CA ALA A 68 -14.14 -1.53 -1.19
C ALA A 68 -12.99 -0.70 -0.57
N SER A 69 -12.07 -0.21 -1.40
CA SER A 69 -10.99 0.67 -0.97
C SER A 69 -11.54 1.96 -0.33
N ASP A 70 -12.47 2.65 -0.99
CA ASP A 70 -13.08 3.87 -0.46
C ASP A 70 -13.84 3.61 0.85
N ALA A 71 -14.60 2.53 0.94
CA ALA A 71 -15.30 2.14 2.15
C ALA A 71 -14.36 1.90 3.35
N SER A 72 -13.20 1.28 3.12
CA SER A 72 -12.17 1.11 4.17
C SER A 72 -11.59 2.44 4.63
N CYS A 73 -11.38 3.39 3.72
CA CYS A 73 -10.90 4.73 4.05
C CYS A 73 -11.90 5.53 4.86
N VAL A 74 -13.20 5.41 4.55
CA VAL A 74 -14.27 6.00 5.36
C VAL A 74 -14.32 5.38 6.74
N GLN A 75 -14.19 4.05 6.84
CA GLN A 75 -14.20 3.36 8.14
C GLN A 75 -13.01 3.78 9.02
N GLN A 76 -11.82 3.91 8.43
CA GLN A 76 -10.60 4.18 9.19
C GLN A 76 -10.40 5.66 9.52
N TRP A 77 -10.74 6.56 8.59
CA TRP A 77 -10.39 7.99 8.66
C TRP A 77 -11.58 8.94 8.50
N GLY A 78 -12.76 8.44 8.15
CA GLY A 78 -13.93 9.26 7.85
C GLY A 78 -13.79 10.10 6.58
N VAL A 79 -12.86 9.74 5.68
CA VAL A 79 -12.61 10.46 4.42
C VAL A 79 -12.91 9.57 3.21
N HIS A 80 -13.35 10.21 2.12
CA HIS A 80 -13.48 9.58 0.81
C HIS A 80 -12.25 9.88 -0.04
N GLN A 81 -11.84 8.88 -0.82
CA GLN A 81 -10.74 8.97 -1.77
C GLN A 81 -11.09 9.92 -2.92
N ARG A 82 -10.09 10.65 -3.43
CA ARG A 82 -10.19 11.51 -4.63
C ARG A 82 -9.25 11.00 -5.72
N PRO A 83 -9.60 9.93 -6.47
CA PRO A 83 -8.65 9.21 -7.31
C PRO A 83 -7.99 10.05 -8.41
N MET A 84 -8.69 11.08 -8.91
CA MET A 84 -8.18 11.93 -9.97
C MET A 84 -7.38 13.14 -9.47
N TRP A 85 -7.31 13.38 -8.16
CA TRP A 85 -6.70 14.60 -7.61
C TRP A 85 -5.25 14.79 -8.05
N ALA A 86 -4.41 13.76 -7.92
CA ALA A 86 -3.02 13.84 -8.34
C ALA A 86 -2.88 14.10 -9.86
N THR A 87 -3.71 13.44 -10.69
CA THR A 87 -3.67 13.64 -12.16
C THR A 87 -4.12 15.04 -12.55
N VAL A 88 -5.12 15.60 -11.86
CA VAL A 88 -5.63 16.96 -12.11
C VAL A 88 -4.63 18.03 -11.68
N ASN A 89 -4.02 17.89 -10.51
CA ASN A 89 -3.13 18.91 -9.95
C ASN A 89 -1.70 18.83 -10.47
N TYR A 90 -1.21 17.63 -10.79
CA TYR A 90 0.17 17.40 -11.23
C TYR A 90 0.30 17.04 -12.72
N GLY A 91 -0.81 17.12 -13.48
CA GLY A 91 -0.81 17.00 -14.95
C GLY A 91 -0.80 15.57 -15.50
N GLY A 92 -0.51 14.56 -14.67
CA GLY A 92 -0.49 13.16 -15.09
C GLY A 92 0.42 12.93 -16.30
N ARG A 93 -0.10 12.33 -17.37
CA ARG A 93 0.67 12.10 -18.62
C ARG A 93 0.86 13.37 -19.46
N ARG A 94 0.18 14.47 -19.15
CA ARG A 94 0.23 15.75 -19.92
C ARG A 94 1.25 16.72 -19.33
N ILE A 95 2.43 16.23 -18.97
CA ILE A 95 3.50 17.05 -18.37
C ILE A 95 4.32 17.81 -19.42
N ASP A 96 4.22 17.40 -20.69
CA ASP A 96 4.87 18.01 -21.86
C ASP A 96 4.20 19.31 -22.32
N HIS A 97 2.95 19.52 -21.94
CA HIS A 97 2.21 20.77 -22.13
C HIS A 97 2.02 21.43 -20.76
N GLY A 98 2.96 22.31 -20.39
CA GLY A 98 2.89 23.11 -19.17
C GLY A 98 1.48 23.66 -18.94
N GLY A 99 0.96 23.40 -17.74
CA GLY A 99 -0.47 23.44 -17.43
C GLY A 99 -1.21 24.68 -17.94
N SER A 100 -2.33 24.41 -18.61
CA SER A 100 -3.44 25.35 -18.75
C SER A 100 -4.72 24.53 -18.91
N ASN A 101 -5.57 24.55 -17.88
CA ASN A 101 -7.01 24.60 -18.10
C ASN A 101 -7.36 26.02 -18.52
#